data_AF-A0A7E4W9L5-F1
#
_entry.id   AF-A0A7E4W9L5-F1
#
_cell.length_a   1.000
_cell.length_b   1.000
_cell.length_c   1.000
_cell.angle_alpha   90.00
_cell.angle_beta   90.00
_cell.angle_gamma   90.00
#
_symmetry.space_group_name_H-M   'P 1'
#
loop_
_entity.id
_entity.type
_entity.pdbx_description
1 polymer ?
#
loop_
_entity_poly.entity_id
_entity_poly.type
_entity_poly.pdbx_seq_one_letter_code
_entity_poly.pdbx_strand_id
1 'polypeptide(L)'
;MQLFYFLIALIDVAIASVSDSCYDCASPELKSKWHLTMLPLFPDQKFEQCQNPRNTTVCNSPCVSYLIEDPTAVEPTKNVLYVRGCLKKFTQNTIQSNQQDYCEMDNTLKQVDSLGNSVDAKYKIIVCLNTDPKSCNSDADIAQPPLNCQGPGDATPNNAVPKCYECDSKNGDCKSGSCSKKYCVKKTTRVGSYYSTQKYCSDVNPYGISEVCSSTDLKQYPFGVHSDVCFCKDKQFCNSSPSTIVISAFALIVAAALIV
;
A
#
# COMPACT_ATOMS: atom_id res chain seq x y z
N MET A 1 16.92 0.39 61.71
CA MET A 1 15.69 0.80 60.97
C MET A 1 16.07 1.34 59.59
N GLN A 2 16.53 0.47 58.68
CA GLN A 2 17.10 0.94 57.41
C GLN A 2 17.03 -0.13 56.32
N LEU A 3 15.87 -0.79 56.23
CA LEU A 3 15.65 -1.88 55.27
C LEU A 3 14.15 -2.03 54.93
N PHE A 4 13.47 -0.90 54.70
CA PHE A 4 12.03 -0.88 54.36
C PHE A 4 11.69 0.08 53.20
N TYR A 5 12.63 0.34 52.30
CA TYR A 5 12.42 1.21 51.13
C TYR A 5 12.83 0.58 49.78
N PHE A 6 12.86 -0.75 49.69
CA PHE A 6 13.12 -1.49 48.44
C PHE A 6 11.96 -2.41 48.05
N LEU A 7 10.74 -1.90 48.20
CA LEU A 7 9.51 -2.53 47.70
C LEU A 7 8.71 -1.48 46.91
N ILE A 8 9.37 -0.82 45.95
CA ILE A 8 8.65 -0.30 44.79
C ILE A 8 8.39 -1.53 43.95
N ALA A 9 7.19 -2.07 44.13
CA ALA A 9 6.61 -3.09 43.28
C ALA A 9 6.86 -2.71 41.82
N LEU A 10 7.61 -3.57 41.14
CA LEU A 10 7.57 -3.72 39.70
C LEU A 10 6.13 -4.06 39.33
N ILE A 11 5.30 -3.02 39.21
CA ILE A 11 4.06 -3.11 38.46
C ILE A 11 4.54 -3.16 37.01
N ASP A 12 4.81 -4.37 36.54
CA ASP A 12 4.71 -4.66 35.11
C ASP A 12 3.28 -4.29 34.72
N VAL A 13 3.10 -3.05 34.25
CA VAL A 13 1.94 -2.71 33.44
C VAL A 13 2.15 -3.50 32.16
N ALA A 14 1.71 -4.76 32.18
CA ALA A 14 1.35 -5.47 30.98
C ALA A 14 0.25 -4.62 30.34
N ILE A 15 0.65 -3.68 29.48
CA ILE A 15 -0.24 -3.11 28.49
C ILE A 15 -0.70 -4.34 27.72
N ALA A 16 -1.90 -4.83 28.02
CA ALA A 16 -2.55 -5.83 27.22
C ALA A 16 -2.60 -5.23 25.81
N SER A 17 -1.67 -5.66 24.94
CA SER A 17 -1.75 -5.34 23.53
C SER A 17 -3.07 -5.94 23.09
N VAL A 18 -4.07 -5.10 22.84
CA VAL A 18 -5.37 -5.53 22.36
C VAL A 18 -5.09 -6.30 21.08
N SER A 19 -5.29 -7.62 21.14
CA SER A 19 -5.05 -8.49 20.02
C SER A 19 -6.28 -8.40 19.13
N ASP A 20 -6.25 -7.46 18.17
CA ASP A 20 -7.38 -7.19 17.30
C ASP A 20 -7.62 -8.38 16.36
N SER A 21 -8.88 -8.79 16.26
CA SER A 21 -9.29 -9.86 15.34
C SER A 21 -9.76 -9.22 14.03
N CYS A 22 -8.99 -9.39 12.96
CA CYS A 22 -9.30 -8.86 11.63
C CYS A 22 -9.87 -9.93 10.73
N TYR A 23 -10.79 -9.58 9.82
CA TYR A 23 -11.02 -10.43 8.64
C TYR A 23 -9.73 -10.56 7.80
N ASP A 24 -9.38 -11.77 7.38
CA ASP A 24 -8.17 -12.05 6.57
C ASP A 24 -8.53 -12.94 5.39
N CYS A 25 -8.55 -12.34 4.20
CA CYS A 25 -8.93 -13.00 2.96
C CYS A 25 -8.45 -12.18 1.74
N ALA A 26 -8.45 -12.81 0.56
CA ALA A 26 -8.39 -12.12 -0.73
C ALA A 26 -9.44 -12.67 -1.71
N SER A 27 -10.00 -11.83 -2.59
CA SER A 27 -10.91 -12.30 -3.65
C SER A 27 -10.24 -13.35 -4.55
N PRO A 28 -10.92 -14.44 -4.95
CA PRO A 28 -10.30 -15.53 -5.70
C PRO A 28 -9.68 -15.12 -7.04
N GLU A 29 -10.26 -14.12 -7.69
CA GLU A 29 -9.82 -13.55 -8.97
C GLU A 29 -8.40 -12.96 -8.87
N LEU A 30 -8.03 -12.47 -7.68
CA LEU A 30 -6.70 -11.90 -7.41
C LEU A 30 -5.57 -12.94 -7.50
N LYS A 31 -5.86 -14.25 -7.54
CA LYS A 31 -4.84 -15.26 -7.86
C LYS A 31 -4.16 -14.95 -9.20
N SER A 32 -4.96 -14.59 -10.20
CA SER A 32 -4.46 -14.26 -11.55
C SER A 32 -4.22 -12.76 -11.76
N LYS A 33 -4.77 -11.92 -10.86
CA LYS A 33 -4.81 -10.46 -11.01
C LYS A 33 -4.14 -9.72 -9.84
N TRP A 34 -3.21 -10.35 -9.12
CA TRP A 34 -2.58 -9.76 -7.94
C TRP A 34 -1.92 -8.40 -8.21
N HIS A 35 -1.41 -8.21 -9.44
CA HIS A 35 -0.82 -6.95 -9.89
C HIS A 35 -1.76 -5.74 -9.77
N LEU A 36 -3.09 -5.94 -9.73
CA LEU A 36 -4.06 -4.86 -9.50
C LEU A 36 -4.00 -4.29 -8.09
N THR A 37 -3.55 -5.07 -7.10
CA THR A 37 -3.41 -4.64 -5.70
C THR A 37 -2.26 -3.68 -5.49
N MET A 38 -1.29 -3.67 -6.40
CA MET A 38 -0.04 -2.93 -6.24
C MET A 38 0.71 -3.28 -4.94
N LEU A 39 0.43 -4.43 -4.32
CA LEU A 39 1.04 -4.92 -3.08
C LEU A 39 2.27 -5.81 -3.34
N PRO A 40 3.29 -5.79 -2.44
CA PRO A 40 4.60 -6.40 -2.65
C PRO A 40 4.54 -7.93 -2.79
N LEU A 41 3.69 -8.54 -1.97
CA LEU A 41 3.71 -9.97 -1.72
C LEU A 41 2.51 -10.60 -2.39
N PHE A 42 2.73 -11.59 -3.27
CA PHE A 42 1.71 -12.58 -3.56
C PHE A 42 1.62 -13.48 -2.32
N PRO A 43 0.56 -13.36 -1.52
CA PRO A 43 0.60 -13.90 -0.18
C PRO A 43 0.11 -15.35 -0.14
N ASP A 44 0.51 -16.06 0.91
CA ASP A 44 -0.25 -17.16 1.50
C ASP A 44 -1.57 -16.61 2.07
N GLN A 45 -2.41 -16.02 1.21
CA GLN A 45 -3.75 -15.55 1.53
C GLN A 45 -4.77 -16.66 1.34
N LYS A 46 -5.84 -16.59 2.13
CA LYS A 46 -7.04 -17.38 1.88
C LYS A 46 -7.82 -16.72 0.75
N PHE A 47 -7.70 -17.29 -0.44
CA PHE A 47 -8.45 -16.84 -1.61
C PHE A 47 -9.89 -17.37 -1.54
N GLU A 48 -10.82 -16.51 -1.13
CA GLU A 48 -12.21 -16.86 -0.84
C GLU A 48 -13.16 -15.66 -1.01
N GLN A 49 -14.47 -15.87 -0.76
CA GLN A 49 -15.50 -14.83 -0.86
C GLN A 49 -15.29 -13.71 0.19
N CYS A 50 -14.48 -12.71 -0.15
CA CYS A 50 -14.13 -11.61 0.75
C CYS A 50 -15.18 -10.49 0.87
N GLN A 51 -16.15 -10.42 -0.04
CA GLN A 51 -17.23 -9.44 0.08
C GLN A 51 -18.00 -9.64 1.39
N ASN A 52 -18.18 -10.90 1.78
CA ASN A 52 -18.82 -11.33 3.02
C ASN A 52 -17.84 -12.21 3.81
N PRO A 53 -16.79 -11.63 4.41
CA PRO A 53 -15.71 -12.41 4.99
C PRO A 53 -16.20 -13.18 6.22
N ARG A 54 -15.62 -14.36 6.45
CA ARG A 54 -15.94 -15.21 7.61
C ARG A 54 -14.72 -15.53 8.44
N ASN A 55 -13.56 -15.65 7.79
CA ASN A 55 -12.33 -16.00 8.45
C ASN A 55 -11.69 -14.79 9.09
N THR A 56 -11.26 -14.97 10.33
CA THR A 56 -10.54 -13.95 11.08
C THR A 56 -9.16 -14.44 11.49
N THR A 57 -8.25 -13.51 11.68
CA THR A 57 -6.91 -13.74 12.24
C THR A 57 -6.66 -12.75 13.37
N VAL A 58 -5.71 -13.06 14.25
CA VAL A 58 -5.30 -12.17 15.34
C VAL A 58 -4.12 -11.33 14.86
N CYS A 59 -4.21 -10.02 15.02
CA CYS A 59 -3.23 -9.07 14.50
C CYS A 59 -2.52 -8.29 15.60
N ASN A 60 -1.22 -8.08 15.42
CA ASN A 60 -0.39 -7.15 16.22
C ASN A 60 -0.18 -5.82 15.47
N SER A 61 -1.17 -5.46 14.66
CA SER A 61 -1.24 -4.23 13.85
C SER A 61 -2.70 -3.94 13.50
N PRO A 62 -3.04 -2.70 13.15
CA PRO A 62 -4.35 -2.33 12.61
C PRO A 62 -4.84 -3.30 11.52
N CYS A 63 -6.16 -3.51 11.48
CA CYS A 63 -6.78 -4.18 10.34
C CYS A 63 -6.76 -3.25 9.12
N VAL A 64 -6.67 -3.84 7.93
CA VAL A 64 -6.74 -3.11 6.66
C VAL A 64 -7.72 -3.79 5.71
N SER A 65 -8.33 -2.98 4.83
CA SER A 65 -9.09 -3.42 3.67
C SER A 65 -8.69 -2.62 2.45
N TYR A 66 -8.39 -3.33 1.36
CA TYR A 66 -8.20 -2.80 0.03
C TYR A 66 -9.39 -3.22 -0.82
N LEU A 67 -10.07 -2.26 -1.44
CA LEU A 67 -11.17 -2.47 -2.37
C LEU A 67 -10.73 -1.95 -3.73
N ILE A 68 -10.89 -2.77 -4.77
CA ILE A 68 -10.33 -2.51 -6.10
C ILE A 68 -11.41 -2.83 -7.12
N GLU A 69 -11.80 -1.86 -7.93
CA GLU A 69 -12.68 -2.12 -9.07
C GLU A 69 -11.90 -2.93 -10.11
N ASP A 70 -12.42 -4.09 -10.53
CA ASP A 70 -11.77 -4.92 -11.54
C ASP A 70 -11.84 -4.25 -12.91
N PRO A 71 -10.72 -3.74 -13.47
CA PRO A 71 -10.70 -3.06 -14.75
C PRO A 71 -10.92 -4.00 -15.93
N THR A 72 -10.83 -5.32 -15.70
CA THR A 72 -10.99 -6.34 -16.73
C THR A 72 -12.40 -6.92 -16.79
N ALA A 73 -13.24 -6.60 -15.80
CA ALA A 73 -14.63 -7.00 -15.78
C ALA A 73 -15.43 -6.21 -16.82
N VAL A 74 -16.28 -6.91 -17.57
CA VAL A 74 -17.12 -6.28 -18.59
C VAL A 74 -18.33 -5.62 -17.92
N GLU A 75 -18.63 -4.39 -18.29
CA GLU A 75 -19.87 -3.70 -17.87
C GLU A 75 -21.11 -4.57 -18.23
N PRO A 76 -22.16 -4.60 -17.37
CA PRO A 76 -22.38 -3.80 -16.16
C PRO A 76 -21.75 -4.41 -14.88
N THR A 77 -20.97 -5.47 -15.01
CA THR A 77 -20.50 -6.31 -13.89
C THR A 77 -19.13 -5.93 -13.37
N LYS A 78 -18.82 -4.62 -13.31
CA LYS A 78 -17.59 -4.17 -12.65
C LYS A 78 -17.60 -4.63 -11.19
N ASN A 79 -16.89 -5.71 -10.93
CA ASN A 79 -16.85 -6.34 -9.62
C ASN A 79 -15.79 -5.66 -8.76
N VAL A 80 -16.06 -5.59 -7.45
CA VAL A 80 -15.08 -5.14 -6.47
C VAL A 80 -14.28 -6.35 -6.00
N LEU A 81 -12.96 -6.24 -6.08
CA LEU A 81 -12.00 -7.17 -5.53
C LEU A 81 -11.54 -6.67 -4.17
N TYR A 82 -11.31 -7.60 -3.25
CA TYR A 82 -11.04 -7.30 -1.86
C TYR A 82 -9.73 -7.95 -1.42
N VAL A 83 -8.96 -7.23 -0.62
CA VAL A 83 -7.86 -7.80 0.18
C VAL A 83 -8.03 -7.29 1.61
N ARG A 84 -8.09 -8.20 2.58
CA ARG A 84 -8.31 -7.88 4.00
C ARG A 84 -7.27 -8.59 4.85
N GLY A 85 -6.87 -7.99 5.95
CA GLY A 85 -5.96 -8.63 6.90
C GLY A 85 -5.30 -7.65 7.87
N CYS A 86 -4.19 -8.09 8.48
CA CYS A 86 -3.35 -7.24 9.30
C CYS A 86 -2.50 -6.31 8.40
N LEU A 87 -2.43 -5.01 8.70
CA LEU A 87 -1.62 -4.05 7.93
C LEU A 87 -0.15 -4.47 7.78
N LYS A 88 0.47 -4.99 8.85
CA LYS A 88 1.87 -5.45 8.83
C LYS A 88 2.16 -6.61 7.86
N LYS A 89 1.12 -7.30 7.37
CA LYS A 89 1.24 -8.33 6.33
C LYS A 89 1.61 -7.73 4.97
N PHE A 90 1.29 -6.45 4.76
CA PHE A 90 1.38 -5.80 3.45
C PHE A 90 2.40 -4.65 3.43
N THR A 91 2.64 -4.01 4.57
CA THR A 91 3.57 -2.89 4.69
C THR A 91 4.33 -2.93 6.02
N GLN A 92 5.59 -2.51 6.01
CA GLN A 92 6.37 -2.30 7.23
C GLN A 92 6.12 -0.92 7.86
N ASN A 93 5.36 -0.06 7.19
CA ASN A 93 5.10 1.28 7.65
C ASN A 93 4.15 1.28 8.86
N THR A 94 4.48 2.12 9.84
CA THR A 94 3.59 2.38 10.96
C THR A 94 2.74 3.59 10.61
N ILE A 95 1.42 3.43 10.61
CA ILE A 95 0.48 4.55 10.49
C ILE A 95 0.24 5.05 11.91
N GLN A 96 0.89 6.15 12.28
CA GLN A 96 0.54 6.92 13.46
C GLN A 96 -0.55 7.91 13.07
N SER A 97 -1.80 7.64 13.46
CA SER A 97 -2.89 8.59 13.30
C SER A 97 -3.51 8.90 14.66
N ASN A 98 -3.92 10.17 14.79
CA ASN A 98 -4.53 10.73 15.98
C ASN A 98 -5.99 10.23 16.06
N GLN A 99 -6.18 8.99 16.50
CA GLN A 99 -7.45 8.42 16.97
C GLN A 99 -8.61 8.32 15.96
N GLN A 100 -8.39 8.41 14.64
CA GLN A 100 -9.43 8.14 13.63
C GLN A 100 -8.97 7.09 12.63
N ASP A 101 -9.93 6.34 12.08
CA ASP A 101 -9.66 5.40 10.99
C ASP A 101 -9.10 6.15 9.78
N TYR A 102 -8.20 5.48 9.07
CA TYR A 102 -7.50 6.07 7.94
C TYR A 102 -8.04 5.53 6.62
N CYS A 103 -8.24 6.40 5.62
CA CYS A 103 -8.59 5.96 4.28
C CYS A 103 -8.12 6.88 3.18
N GLU A 104 -7.91 6.24 2.04
CA GLU A 104 -7.61 6.91 0.78
C GLU A 104 -8.45 6.29 -0.31
N MET A 105 -8.85 7.13 -1.27
CA MET A 105 -9.63 6.73 -2.41
C MET A 105 -9.08 7.39 -3.66
N ASP A 106 -9.08 6.64 -4.75
CA ASP A 106 -8.75 7.12 -6.08
C ASP A 106 -9.78 6.56 -7.06
N ASN A 107 -10.49 7.43 -7.78
CA ASN A 107 -11.55 7.03 -8.71
C ASN A 107 -11.06 7.00 -10.18
N THR A 108 -9.82 7.41 -10.43
CA THR A 108 -9.23 7.54 -11.77
C THR A 108 -7.83 6.95 -11.79
N LEU A 109 -7.63 5.86 -11.04
CA LEU A 109 -6.37 5.13 -11.06
C LEU A 109 -6.27 4.38 -12.39
N LYS A 110 -5.27 4.74 -13.20
CA LYS A 110 -5.05 4.12 -14.50
C LYS A 110 -4.64 2.66 -14.34
N GLN A 111 -5.44 1.76 -14.88
CA GLN A 111 -5.19 0.33 -14.95
C GLN A 111 -5.37 -0.18 -16.39
N VAL A 112 -4.98 -1.41 -16.64
CA VAL A 112 -5.09 -2.05 -17.96
C VAL A 112 -6.27 -3.02 -17.94
N ASP A 113 -7.19 -2.89 -18.90
CA ASP A 113 -8.32 -3.81 -19.08
C ASP A 113 -7.89 -5.14 -19.76
N SER A 114 -8.86 -6.03 -20.00
CA SER A 114 -8.59 -7.32 -20.66
C SER A 114 -8.18 -7.21 -22.13
N LEU A 115 -8.39 -6.05 -22.76
CA LEU A 115 -8.02 -5.75 -24.14
C LEU A 115 -6.69 -5.00 -24.26
N GLY A 116 -6.07 -4.63 -23.13
CA GLY A 116 -4.85 -3.85 -23.10
C GLY A 116 -5.06 -2.33 -23.14
N ASN A 117 -6.29 -1.86 -23.02
CA ASN A 117 -6.59 -0.42 -22.97
C ASN A 117 -6.35 0.13 -21.56
N SER A 118 -5.94 1.40 -21.50
CA SER A 118 -5.87 2.15 -20.25
C SER A 118 -7.26 2.62 -19.84
N VAL A 119 -7.74 2.15 -18.70
CA VAL A 119 -9.06 2.48 -18.14
C VAL A 119 -8.93 3.01 -16.72
N ASP A 120 -9.90 3.82 -16.30
CA ASP A 120 -10.01 4.26 -14.92
C ASP A 120 -10.62 3.14 -14.07
N ALA A 121 -9.96 2.84 -12.96
CA ALA A 121 -10.44 1.95 -11.91
C ALA A 121 -10.54 2.71 -10.58
N LYS A 122 -11.54 2.35 -9.79
CA LYS A 122 -11.65 2.82 -8.40
C LYS A 122 -10.78 1.99 -7.48
N TYR A 123 -10.21 2.65 -6.49
CA TYR A 123 -9.39 2.05 -5.47
C TYR A 123 -9.73 2.71 -4.13
N LYS A 124 -9.93 1.90 -3.09
CA LYS A 124 -10.14 2.38 -1.72
C LYS A 124 -9.29 1.58 -0.74
N ILE A 125 -8.68 2.28 0.22
CA ILE A 125 -7.98 1.68 1.36
C ILE A 125 -8.64 2.16 2.63
N ILE A 126 -8.82 1.25 3.58
CA ILE A 126 -9.27 1.55 4.93
C ILE A 126 -8.33 0.88 5.92
N VAL A 127 -7.84 1.63 6.90
CA VAL A 127 -7.03 1.15 8.02
C VAL A 127 -7.77 1.48 9.31
N CYS A 128 -8.07 0.43 10.08
CA CYS A 128 -8.91 0.51 11.29
C CYS A 128 -8.05 0.84 12.50
N LEU A 129 -8.26 2.02 13.08
CA LEU A 129 -7.46 2.55 14.18
C LEU A 129 -8.29 2.83 15.43
N ASN A 130 -9.57 3.14 15.29
CA ASN A 130 -10.43 3.49 16.42
C ASN A 130 -11.80 2.79 16.38
N THR A 131 -12.30 2.42 15.20
CA THR A 131 -13.53 1.62 15.10
C THR A 131 -13.25 0.14 15.43
N ASP A 132 -14.30 -0.59 15.85
CA ASP A 132 -14.24 -2.05 15.96
C ASP A 132 -13.56 -2.66 14.71
N PRO A 133 -12.46 -3.41 14.89
CA PRO A 133 -11.61 -3.80 13.77
C PRO A 133 -12.35 -4.65 12.73
N LYS A 134 -13.31 -5.50 13.15
CA LYS A 134 -14.12 -6.33 12.25
C LYS A 134 -15.15 -5.50 11.49
N SER A 135 -15.83 -4.59 12.17
CA SER A 135 -16.79 -3.69 11.54
C SER A 135 -16.10 -2.83 10.48
N CYS A 136 -15.00 -2.18 10.84
CA CYS A 136 -14.26 -1.31 9.93
C CYS A 136 -13.65 -2.06 8.74
N ASN A 137 -12.99 -3.20 8.98
CA ASN A 137 -12.36 -3.99 7.91
C ASN A 137 -13.36 -4.93 7.19
N SER A 138 -14.66 -4.74 7.44
CA SER A 138 -15.72 -5.43 6.71
C SER A 138 -16.31 -4.63 5.54
N ASP A 139 -15.98 -3.33 5.43
CA ASP A 139 -16.58 -2.42 4.45
C ASP A 139 -16.47 -2.96 3.01
N ALA A 140 -17.62 -3.04 2.35
CA ALA A 140 -17.78 -3.60 1.01
C ALA A 140 -18.05 -2.56 -0.08
N ASP A 141 -18.38 -1.31 0.29
CA ASP A 141 -18.80 -0.28 -0.67
C ASP A 141 -17.61 0.51 -1.18
N ILE A 142 -17.16 0.31 -2.42
CA ILE A 142 -16.05 1.09 -2.96
C ILE A 142 -16.41 2.55 -3.28
N ALA A 143 -17.69 2.92 -3.34
CA ALA A 143 -18.12 4.20 -3.87
C ALA A 143 -17.91 5.38 -2.92
N GLN A 144 -17.90 5.15 -1.61
CA GLN A 144 -17.79 6.20 -0.60
C GLN A 144 -16.78 5.83 0.51
N PRO A 145 -16.10 6.82 1.11
CA PRO A 145 -15.32 6.58 2.32
C PRO A 145 -16.26 6.35 3.52
N PRO A 146 -15.85 5.59 4.54
CA PRO A 146 -16.60 5.53 5.79
C PRO A 146 -16.75 6.92 6.43
N LEU A 147 -17.88 7.16 7.11
CA LEU A 147 -18.24 8.47 7.69
C LEU A 147 -17.20 9.08 8.66
N ASN A 148 -16.36 8.25 9.30
CA ASN A 148 -15.40 8.66 10.33
C ASN A 148 -13.94 8.46 9.91
N CYS A 149 -13.67 8.61 8.62
CA CYS A 149 -12.42 8.19 8.04
C CYS A 149 -11.63 9.37 7.45
N GLN A 150 -10.35 9.48 7.80
CA GLN A 150 -9.47 10.57 7.39
C GLN A 150 -8.30 10.05 6.54
N GLY A 151 -8.07 10.69 5.39
CA GLY A 151 -6.82 10.50 4.66
C GLY A 151 -5.67 11.29 5.29
N PRO A 152 -4.43 11.10 4.81
CA PRO A 152 -3.37 12.02 5.17
C PRO A 152 -3.74 13.40 4.61
N GLY A 153 -3.44 14.44 5.38
CA GLY A 153 -3.53 15.81 4.87
C GLY A 153 -2.65 15.97 3.62
N ASP A 154 -3.01 16.93 2.76
CA ASP A 154 -2.40 17.15 1.43
C ASP A 154 -0.96 17.71 1.46
N ALA A 155 -0.23 17.55 2.56
CA ALA A 155 0.99 18.30 2.81
C ALA A 155 2.23 17.67 2.16
N THR A 156 2.63 18.23 1.01
CA THR A 156 4.06 18.43 0.67
C THR A 156 4.68 19.44 1.65
N PRO A 157 6.01 19.66 1.65
CA PRO A 157 6.66 20.67 2.50
C PRO A 157 6.09 22.10 2.41
N ASN A 158 5.23 22.39 1.41
CA ASN A 158 4.56 23.68 1.21
C ASN A 158 3.02 23.60 1.11
N ASN A 159 2.37 22.52 1.58
CA ASN A 159 0.92 22.31 1.45
C ASN A 159 0.36 22.35 0.01
N ALA A 160 1.19 22.05 -0.99
CA ALA A 160 0.78 22.02 -2.39
C ALA A 160 0.71 20.57 -2.90
N VAL A 161 -0.32 20.21 -3.67
CA VAL A 161 -0.38 18.89 -4.34
C VAL A 161 0.82 18.75 -5.31
N PRO A 162 1.59 17.65 -5.28
CA PRO A 162 2.74 17.49 -6.17
C PRO A 162 2.29 17.33 -7.63
N LYS A 163 2.97 18.00 -8.55
CA LYS A 163 2.95 17.65 -9.98
C LYS A 163 3.85 16.45 -10.21
N CYS A 164 3.43 15.52 -11.03
CA CYS A 164 4.20 14.31 -11.35
C CYS A 164 4.33 14.14 -12.85
N TYR A 165 5.33 13.38 -13.29
CA TYR A 165 5.37 12.93 -14.68
C TYR A 165 4.28 11.90 -14.94
N GLU A 166 3.68 11.94 -16.13
CA GLU A 166 2.64 11.01 -16.55
C GLU A 166 2.94 10.46 -17.94
N CYS A 167 3.34 9.20 -18.01
CA CYS A 167 3.82 8.60 -19.25
C CYS A 167 3.87 7.08 -19.17
N ASP A 168 3.84 6.46 -20.35
CA ASP A 168 4.13 5.04 -20.55
C ASP A 168 5.23 4.94 -21.61
N SER A 169 6.30 4.22 -21.29
CA SER A 169 7.46 4.07 -22.15
C SER A 169 7.94 2.64 -22.16
N LYS A 170 7.97 2.08 -23.38
CA LYS A 170 8.63 0.82 -23.70
C LYS A 170 10.10 1.13 -23.94
N ASN A 171 10.97 0.60 -23.10
CA ASN A 171 12.41 0.82 -23.15
C ASN A 171 12.89 2.24 -22.78
N GLY A 172 12.48 2.77 -21.63
CA GLY A 172 13.14 3.96 -21.07
C GLY A 172 12.41 4.54 -19.89
N ASP A 173 13.12 5.34 -19.08
CA ASP A 173 12.46 6.28 -18.18
C ASP A 173 11.85 7.42 -19.01
N CYS A 174 10.62 7.82 -18.69
CA CYS A 174 9.90 8.85 -19.44
C CYS A 174 9.68 10.11 -18.59
N LYS A 175 9.63 11.28 -19.24
CA LYS A 175 9.46 12.60 -18.62
C LYS A 175 8.48 13.49 -19.38
N SER A 176 7.56 12.88 -20.12
CA SER A 176 6.47 13.56 -20.81
C SER A 176 5.22 13.62 -19.92
N GLY A 177 4.29 14.52 -20.25
CA GLY A 177 3.03 14.66 -19.55
C GLY A 177 3.15 15.18 -18.12
N SER A 178 2.03 15.58 -17.54
CA SER A 178 1.97 15.92 -16.13
C SER A 178 0.57 15.74 -15.56
N CYS A 179 0.50 15.20 -14.36
CA CYS A 179 -0.71 15.12 -13.56
C CYS A 179 -0.44 15.67 -12.15
N SER A 180 -1.50 15.85 -11.36
CA SER A 180 -1.41 16.23 -9.94
C SER A 180 -2.39 15.42 -9.11
N LYS A 181 -1.88 14.63 -8.16
CA LYS A 181 -2.63 13.96 -7.07
C LYS A 181 -1.72 13.86 -5.85
N LYS A 182 -2.21 13.31 -4.73
CA LYS A 182 -1.45 13.22 -3.46
C LYS A 182 -0.07 12.56 -3.60
N TYR A 183 0.05 11.54 -4.46
CA TYR A 183 1.27 10.77 -4.68
C TYR A 183 1.67 10.77 -6.15
N CYS A 184 2.98 10.91 -6.39
CA CYS A 184 3.56 10.53 -7.67
C CYS A 184 3.96 9.06 -7.61
N VAL A 185 3.62 8.33 -8.68
CA VAL A 185 3.90 6.91 -8.80
C VAL A 185 4.87 6.67 -9.95
N LYS A 186 5.82 5.76 -9.72
CA LYS A 186 6.66 5.17 -10.76
C LYS A 186 6.58 3.66 -10.66
N LYS A 187 6.10 3.01 -11.71
CA LYS A 187 6.10 1.56 -11.88
C LYS A 187 7.10 1.18 -12.96
N THR A 188 7.98 0.24 -12.65
CA THR A 188 8.90 -0.36 -13.61
C THR A 188 8.58 -1.85 -13.69
N THR A 189 8.41 -2.37 -14.90
CA THR A 189 8.13 -3.79 -15.12
C THR A 189 9.16 -4.37 -16.07
N ARG A 190 9.77 -5.49 -15.68
CA ARG A 190 10.78 -6.20 -16.45
C ARG A 190 10.30 -7.61 -16.76
N VAL A 191 10.42 -8.00 -18.03
CA VAL A 191 10.11 -9.35 -18.53
C VAL A 191 11.30 -9.80 -19.37
N GLY A 192 12.14 -10.68 -18.82
CA GLY A 192 13.42 -11.04 -19.45
C GLY A 192 14.33 -9.82 -19.68
N SER A 193 14.61 -9.50 -20.94
CA SER A 193 15.38 -8.32 -21.36
C SER A 193 14.53 -7.07 -21.64
N TYR A 194 13.20 -7.21 -21.70
CA TYR A 194 12.29 -6.10 -21.93
C TYR A 194 12.03 -5.34 -20.63
N TYR A 195 11.97 -4.01 -20.73
CA TYR A 195 11.65 -3.14 -19.62
C TYR A 195 10.64 -2.07 -20.04
N SER A 196 9.68 -1.80 -19.15
CA SER A 196 8.66 -0.77 -19.31
C SER A 196 8.63 0.11 -18.08
N THR A 197 8.48 1.42 -18.27
CA THR A 197 8.28 2.37 -17.18
C THR A 197 6.97 3.09 -17.38
N GLN A 198 6.12 3.04 -16.36
CA GLN A 198 4.88 3.78 -16.27
C GLN A 198 4.99 4.79 -15.13
N LYS A 199 4.60 6.03 -15.39
CA LYS A 199 4.52 7.09 -14.39
C LYS A 199 3.12 7.67 -14.41
N TYR A 200 2.56 7.91 -13.24
CA TYR A 200 1.22 8.44 -13.08
C TYR A 200 1.07 9.05 -11.68
N CYS A 201 -0.07 9.65 -11.42
CA CYS A 201 -0.42 10.19 -10.11
C CYS A 201 -1.47 9.31 -9.45
N SER A 202 -1.48 9.25 -8.13
CA SER A 202 -2.53 8.59 -7.37
C SER A 202 -2.92 9.34 -6.11
N ASP A 203 -4.19 9.26 -5.73
CA ASP A 203 -4.69 9.73 -4.43
C ASP A 203 -4.60 8.66 -3.34
N VAL A 204 -4.11 7.48 -3.70
CA VAL A 204 -3.95 6.33 -2.83
C VAL A 204 -2.53 5.78 -2.82
N ASN A 205 -2.04 5.38 -1.66
CA ASN A 205 -0.79 4.66 -1.47
C ASN A 205 -1.05 3.35 -0.68
N PRO A 206 -0.94 2.17 -1.31
CA PRO A 206 -1.23 0.88 -0.67
C PRO A 206 -0.28 0.50 0.47
N TYR A 207 0.81 1.26 0.62
CA TYR A 207 1.81 1.07 1.65
C TYR A 207 1.66 2.04 2.83
N GLY A 208 0.72 2.98 2.79
CA GLY A 208 0.47 3.99 3.83
C GLY A 208 1.03 5.38 3.48
N ILE A 209 1.32 6.20 4.49
CA ILE A 209 1.57 7.64 4.33
C ILE A 209 2.99 8.04 3.90
N SER A 210 3.92 7.09 3.81
CA SER A 210 5.35 7.35 3.56
C SER A 210 5.75 7.11 2.11
N GLU A 211 6.89 7.68 1.75
CA GLU A 211 7.58 7.35 0.52
C GLU A 211 8.13 5.93 0.61
N VAL A 212 7.84 5.13 -0.39
CA VAL A 212 8.06 3.70 -0.32
C VAL A 212 8.17 3.12 -1.71
N CYS A 213 9.14 2.23 -1.86
CA CYS A 213 9.30 1.39 -3.03
C CYS A 213 9.08 -0.06 -2.62
N SER A 214 8.50 -0.81 -3.54
CA SER A 214 8.18 -2.20 -3.35
C SER A 214 8.47 -2.96 -4.64
N SER A 215 9.05 -4.14 -4.48
CA SER A 215 9.46 -5.01 -5.58
C SER A 215 8.71 -6.33 -5.46
N THR A 216 8.14 -6.79 -6.58
CA THR A 216 7.37 -8.04 -6.64
C THR A 216 7.86 -8.89 -7.81
N ASP A 217 8.23 -10.14 -7.50
CA ASP A 217 8.48 -11.18 -8.49
C ASP A 217 7.19 -11.97 -8.75
N LEU A 218 6.60 -11.78 -9.92
CA LEU A 218 5.44 -12.57 -10.36
C LEU A 218 5.93 -13.88 -10.99
N LYS A 219 6.41 -14.79 -10.14
CA LYS A 219 6.96 -16.10 -10.53
C LYS A 219 5.97 -17.02 -11.24
N GLN A 220 4.67 -16.70 -11.19
CA GLN A 220 3.61 -17.42 -11.89
C GLN A 220 3.66 -17.26 -13.41
N TYR A 221 4.37 -16.25 -13.93
CA TYR A 221 4.52 -16.06 -15.37
C TYR A 221 5.79 -16.75 -15.87
N PRO A 222 5.72 -17.51 -16.98
CA PRO A 222 6.80 -18.39 -17.43
C PRO A 222 8.12 -17.67 -17.79
N PHE A 223 8.06 -16.35 -18.02
CA PHE A 223 9.23 -15.54 -18.40
C PHE A 223 9.88 -14.80 -17.23
N GLY A 224 9.36 -14.96 -16.01
CA GLY A 224 9.81 -14.20 -14.84
C GLY A 224 9.51 -12.71 -15.00
N VAL A 225 8.45 -12.24 -14.34
CA VAL A 225 8.09 -10.82 -14.37
C VAL A 225 8.50 -10.18 -13.05
N HIS A 226 9.34 -9.16 -13.11
CA HIS A 226 9.73 -8.34 -11.96
C HIS A 226 9.04 -6.98 -12.07
N SER A 227 8.41 -6.51 -10.98
CA SER A 227 7.75 -5.21 -10.95
C SER A 227 8.18 -4.42 -9.73
N ASP A 228 8.71 -3.22 -9.95
CA ASP A 228 8.99 -2.23 -8.92
C ASP A 228 7.90 -1.15 -8.96
N VAL A 229 7.32 -0.80 -7.82
CA VAL A 229 6.36 0.31 -7.68
C VAL A 229 6.82 1.22 -6.56
N CYS A 230 7.02 2.50 -6.86
CA CYS A 230 7.43 3.52 -5.92
C CYS A 230 6.40 4.65 -5.81
N PHE A 231 6.16 5.09 -4.59
CA PHE A 231 5.33 6.24 -4.23
C PHE A 231 6.20 7.31 -3.59
N CYS A 232 5.99 8.56 -3.97
CA CYS A 232 6.64 9.71 -3.37
C CYS A 232 5.71 10.91 -3.34
N LYS A 233 5.98 11.84 -2.42
CA LYS A 233 5.25 13.11 -2.29
C LYS A 233 6.11 14.23 -1.69
N ASP A 234 7.41 14.03 -1.51
CA ASP A 234 8.35 15.02 -0.94
C ASP A 234 8.50 16.28 -1.79
N LYS A 235 8.41 16.15 -3.12
CA LYS A 235 8.67 17.25 -4.06
C LYS A 235 7.92 17.11 -5.39
N GLN A 236 7.91 18.20 -6.13
CA GLN A 236 7.44 18.22 -7.52
C GLN A 236 8.28 17.26 -8.38
N PHE A 237 7.62 16.46 -9.19
CA PHE A 237 8.20 15.46 -10.09
C PHE A 237 9.12 14.46 -9.38
N CYS A 238 8.78 14.06 -8.15
CA CYS A 238 9.57 13.11 -7.37
C CYS A 238 9.68 11.72 -8.04
N ASN A 239 8.73 11.36 -8.92
CA ASN A 239 8.77 10.14 -9.74
C ASN A 239 9.76 10.21 -10.93
N SER A 240 10.72 11.13 -10.88
CA SER A 240 11.82 11.28 -11.84
C SER A 240 13.03 10.39 -11.55
N SER A 241 13.22 9.99 -10.29
CA SER A 241 14.43 9.27 -9.86
C SER A 241 14.41 7.80 -10.33
N PRO A 242 15.58 7.15 -10.53
CA PRO A 242 15.65 5.70 -10.65
C PRO A 242 15.11 5.04 -9.39
N SER A 243 14.42 3.91 -9.51
CA SER A 243 13.85 3.12 -8.40
C SER A 243 14.92 2.47 -7.49
N THR A 244 16.16 2.96 -7.51
CA THR A 244 17.22 2.48 -6.65
C THR A 244 16.93 2.86 -5.22
N ILE A 245 16.71 1.84 -4.39
CA ILE A 245 16.78 1.89 -2.94
C ILE A 245 17.99 2.75 -2.57
N VAL A 246 17.75 3.93 -2.01
CA VAL A 246 18.80 4.66 -1.29
C VAL A 246 19.01 3.90 0.01
N ILE A 247 19.78 2.80 -0.05
CA ILE A 247 20.44 2.31 1.16
C ILE A 247 21.34 3.46 1.54
N SER A 248 21.04 4.12 2.67
CA SER A 248 21.86 5.23 3.13
C SER A 248 23.31 4.74 3.22
N ALA A 249 24.19 5.40 2.47
CA ALA A 249 25.62 5.09 2.41
C ALA A 249 26.36 5.39 3.74
N PHE A 250 25.64 5.51 4.86
CA PHE A 250 26.19 5.75 6.18
C PHE A 250 26.63 4.46 6.92
N ALA A 251 26.29 3.27 6.41
CA ALA A 251 26.70 2.01 7.02
C ALA A 251 28.12 1.54 6.63
N LEU A 252 28.78 2.16 5.64
CA LEU A 252 30.13 1.73 5.20
C LEU A 252 31.29 2.57 5.75
N ILE A 253 31.03 3.65 6.49
CA ILE A 253 32.12 4.50 7.04
C ILE A 253 32.54 4.06 8.45
N VAL A 254 31.72 3.32 9.20
CA VAL A 254 32.07 2.89 10.57
C VAL A 254 32.96 1.63 10.59
N ALA A 255 32.94 0.79 9.55
CA ALA A 255 33.82 -0.38 9.48
C ALA A 255 35.28 -0.03 9.10
N ALA A 256 35.55 1.15 8.53
CA ALA A 256 36.90 1.60 8.18
C ALA A 256 37.60 2.40 9.28
N ALA A 257 36.86 2.86 10.32
CA ALA A 257 37.42 3.64 11.43
C ALA A 257 37.79 2.81 12.66
N LEU A 258 37.63 1.48 12.62
CA LEU A 258 38.04 0.54 13.69
C LEU A 258 39.30 -0.26 13.33
N ILE A 259 40.00 0.14 12.26
CA ILE A 259 41.32 -0.40 11.89
C ILE A 259 42.28 0.79 11.72
N VAL A 260 42.48 1.56 12.78
CA VAL A 260 43.73 2.28 13.09
C VAL A 260 43.89 2.29 14.60
#